data_AF-A0A968BXF1-F1
#
_entry.id   AF-A0A968BXF1-F1
#
_cell.length_a   1.000
_cell.length_b   1.000
_cell.length_c   1.000
_cell.angle_alpha   90.00
_cell.angle_beta   90.00
_cell.angle_gamma   90.00
#
_symmetry.space_group_name_H-M   'P 1'
#
loop_
_entity.id
_entity.type
_entity.pdbx_description
1 polymer ?
#
loop_
_entity_poly.entity_id
_entity_poly.type
_entity_poly.pdbx_seq_one_letter_code
_entity_poly.pdbx_strand_id
1 'polypeptide(L)'
;MNSNTSVEKPNERPDVRSGVTRWLIREILGSLFTAAILFGAAGRLDWVMGWVVVGVYLVWTIATALTVIPTNPEMLLERTRPKEGTKRWDVVLLGIVGVAEIAKYVVAGLDQRWGWSPQMPLALQLAGVVVAVLAYDVIIVWAMAVNAFFA
;
A
#
# COMPACT_ATOMS: atom_id res chain seq x y z
N MET A 1 17.98 9.74 50.85
CA MET A 1 16.90 9.06 50.11
C MET A 1 17.22 9.19 48.63
N ASN A 2 17.72 8.13 48.02
CA ASN A 2 18.35 8.18 46.70
C ASN A 2 17.29 8.14 45.59
N SER A 3 17.41 9.09 44.68
CA SER A 3 16.69 9.22 43.42
C SER A 3 17.13 8.15 42.42
N ASN A 4 16.28 7.15 42.20
CA ASN A 4 16.42 6.21 41.09
C ASN A 4 15.28 6.45 40.09
N THR A 5 15.43 7.47 39.25
CA THR A 5 14.66 7.59 38.01
C THR A 5 15.32 6.69 36.98
N SER A 6 14.94 5.42 36.97
CA SER A 6 15.28 4.50 35.88
C SER A 6 14.60 5.02 34.62
N VAL A 7 15.38 5.60 33.71
CA VAL A 7 14.98 5.90 32.35
C VAL A 7 14.63 4.57 31.68
N GLU A 8 13.34 4.22 31.67
CA GLU A 8 12.82 3.13 30.84
C GLU A 8 13.16 3.44 29.39
N LYS A 9 14.11 2.69 28.82
CA LYS A 9 14.24 2.59 27.36
C LYS A 9 12.90 2.05 26.83
N PRO A 10 12.36 2.56 25.71
CA PRO A 10 11.10 2.08 25.17
C PRO A 10 11.20 0.58 24.94
N ASN A 11 10.54 -0.18 25.79
CA ASN A 11 10.40 -1.62 25.69
C ASN A 11 9.50 -1.88 24.48
N GLU A 12 10.08 -2.14 23.31
CA GLU A 12 9.33 -2.53 22.12
C GLU A 12 8.53 -3.80 22.45
N ARG A 13 7.23 -3.64 22.70
CA ARG A 13 6.33 -4.73 23.06
C ARG A 13 6.40 -5.78 21.93
N PRO A 14 6.70 -7.06 22.21
CA PRO A 14 6.91 -8.08 21.17
C PRO A 14 5.71 -8.25 20.21
N ASP A 15 4.50 -7.87 20.64
CA ASP A 15 3.29 -7.83 19.80
C ASP A 15 3.45 -6.86 18.61
N VAL A 16 4.02 -5.66 18.83
CA VAL A 16 4.14 -4.61 17.80
C VAL A 16 5.10 -5.03 16.68
N ARG A 17 6.27 -5.58 17.03
CA ARG A 17 7.25 -6.06 16.03
C ARG A 17 6.65 -7.15 15.14
N SER A 18 5.94 -8.10 15.75
CA SER A 18 5.31 -9.20 15.02
C SER A 18 4.21 -8.72 14.08
N GLY A 19 3.44 -7.71 14.52
CA GLY A 19 2.38 -7.09 13.74
C GLY A 19 2.91 -6.25 12.57
N VAL A 20 3.96 -5.45 12.80
CA VAL A 20 4.65 -4.70 11.73
C VAL A 20 5.25 -5.66 10.69
N THR A 21 5.85 -6.76 11.13
CA THR A 21 6.39 -7.78 10.22
C THR A 21 5.29 -8.39 9.36
N ARG A 22 4.14 -8.72 9.96
CA ARG A 22 2.97 -9.25 9.23
C ARG A 22 2.43 -8.24 8.22
N TRP A 23 2.34 -6.96 8.61
CA TRP A 23 1.95 -5.88 7.72
C TRP A 23 2.92 -5.77 6.53
N LEU A 24 4.24 -5.72 6.77
CA LEU A 24 5.26 -5.68 5.73
C LEU A 24 5.14 -6.86 4.76
N ILE A 25 5.01 -8.09 5.28
CA ILE A 25 4.83 -9.28 4.44
C ILE A 25 3.59 -9.14 3.56
N ARG A 26 2.47 -8.66 4.12
CA ARG A 26 1.23 -8.46 3.37
C ARG A 26 1.40 -7.43 2.24
N GLU A 27 2.02 -6.28 2.51
CA GLU A 27 2.22 -5.24 1.50
C GLU A 27 3.20 -5.68 0.40
N ILE A 28 4.27 -6.41 0.76
CA ILE A 28 5.21 -6.99 -0.20
C ILE A 28 4.51 -8.03 -1.08
N LEU A 29 3.75 -8.95 -0.48
CA LEU A 29 2.98 -9.95 -1.23
C LEU A 29 1.94 -9.29 -2.14
N GLY A 30 1.26 -8.25 -1.67
CA GLY A 30 0.33 -7.46 -2.49
C GLY A 30 1.02 -6.82 -3.69
N SER A 31 2.19 -6.21 -3.48
CA SER A 31 2.99 -5.59 -4.55
C SER A 31 3.46 -6.63 -5.57
N LEU A 32 3.94 -7.79 -5.12
CA LEU A 32 4.34 -8.90 -5.99
C LEU A 32 3.15 -9.49 -6.74
N PHE A 33 1.98 -9.59 -6.10
CA PHE A 33 0.75 -10.05 -6.73
C PHE A 33 0.30 -9.10 -7.84
N THR A 34 0.33 -7.78 -7.59
CA THR A 34 0.06 -6.76 -8.62
C THR A 34 1.03 -6.87 -9.79
N ALA A 35 2.33 -7.03 -9.52
CA ALA A 35 3.34 -7.26 -10.56
C ALA A 35 3.03 -8.53 -11.37
N ALA A 36 2.73 -9.64 -10.70
CA ALA A 36 2.40 -10.91 -11.34
C ALA A 36 1.17 -10.81 -12.25
N ILE A 37 0.12 -10.11 -11.82
CA ILE A 37 -1.06 -9.87 -12.65
C ILE A 37 -0.71 -9.01 -13.86
N LEU A 38 -0.06 -7.86 -13.65
CA LEU A 38 0.28 -6.92 -14.73
C LEU A 38 1.12 -7.60 -15.80
N PHE A 39 2.22 -8.24 -15.41
CA PHE A 39 3.17 -8.84 -16.34
C PHE A 39 2.70 -10.20 -16.87
N GLY A 40 1.92 -10.94 -16.08
CA GLY A 40 1.25 -12.16 -16.55
C GLY A 40 0.23 -11.86 -17.65
N ALA A 41 -0.56 -10.80 -17.49
CA ALA A 41 -1.50 -10.33 -18.51
C ALA A 41 -0.78 -9.74 -19.73
N ALA A 42 0.23 -8.88 -19.50
CA ALA A 42 1.03 -8.27 -20.57
C ALA A 42 1.85 -9.29 -21.38
N GLY A 43 2.26 -10.40 -20.75
CA GLY A 43 3.09 -11.44 -21.35
C GLY A 43 4.55 -11.03 -21.58
N ARG A 44 5.00 -9.93 -20.98
CA ARG A 44 6.35 -9.35 -21.15
C ARG A 44 6.75 -8.54 -19.92
N LEU A 45 8.06 -8.45 -19.63
CA LEU A 45 8.60 -7.77 -18.45
C LEU A 45 9.32 -6.44 -18.76
N ASP A 46 9.53 -6.12 -20.03
CA ASP A 46 10.19 -4.90 -20.50
C ASP A 46 9.23 -3.70 -20.60
N TRP A 47 8.02 -3.83 -20.06
CA TRP A 47 7.06 -2.73 -19.96
C TRP A 47 7.38 -1.84 -18.75
N VAL A 48 8.11 -0.74 -19.01
CA VAL A 48 8.57 0.21 -17.99
C VAL A 48 7.43 0.74 -17.12
N MET A 49 6.32 1.16 -17.71
CA MET A 49 5.21 1.73 -16.92
C MET A 49 4.51 0.71 -16.03
N GLY A 50 4.54 -0.58 -16.39
CA GLY A 50 4.11 -1.65 -15.48
C GLY A 50 4.95 -1.66 -14.19
N TRP A 51 6.27 -1.50 -14.31
CA TRP A 51 7.17 -1.36 -13.16
C TRP A 51 6.97 -0.06 -12.40
N VAL A 52 6.64 1.04 -13.08
CA VAL A 52 6.32 2.31 -12.40
C VAL A 52 5.12 2.15 -11.48
N VAL A 53 4.06 1.47 -11.92
CA VAL A 53 2.87 1.19 -11.08
C VAL A 53 3.25 0.36 -9.85
N VAL A 54 4.08 -0.69 -10.02
CA VAL A 54 4.60 -1.46 -8.88
C VAL A 54 5.46 -0.58 -7.96
N GLY A 55 6.27 0.30 -8.53
CA GLY A 55 7.11 1.26 -7.81
C GLY A 55 6.29 2.19 -6.92
N VAL A 56 5.13 2.67 -7.36
CA VAL A 56 4.22 3.50 -6.54
C VAL A 56 3.79 2.74 -5.27
N TYR A 57 3.41 1.46 -5.38
CA TYR A 57 3.08 0.65 -4.19
C TYR A 57 4.27 0.42 -3.25
N LEU A 58 5.48 0.32 -3.80
CA LEU A 58 6.69 0.24 -2.98
C LEU A 58 6.98 1.57 -2.27
N VAL A 59 6.79 2.71 -2.95
CA VAL A 59 6.93 4.04 -2.36
C VAL A 59 5.96 4.22 -1.19
N TRP A 60 4.68 3.84 -1.35
CA TRP A 60 3.70 3.79 -0.26
C TRP A 60 4.21 3.01 0.95
N THR A 61 4.68 1.79 0.69
CA THR A 61 5.15 0.88 1.74
C THR A 61 6.33 1.48 2.49
N ILE A 62 7.29 2.05 1.75
CA ILE A 62 8.49 2.69 2.32
C ILE A 62 8.10 3.96 3.09
N ALA A 63 7.27 4.83 2.52
CA ALA A 63 6.83 6.06 3.15
C ALA A 63 6.10 5.78 4.46
N THR A 64 5.19 4.81 4.47
CA THR A 64 4.49 4.36 5.68
C THR A 64 5.47 3.76 6.69
N ALA A 65 6.43 2.95 6.23
CA ALA A 65 7.42 2.35 7.12
C ALA A 65 8.35 3.38 7.78
N LEU A 66 8.71 4.45 7.08
CA LEU A 66 9.61 5.49 7.58
C LEU A 66 8.91 6.53 8.45
N THR A 67 7.61 6.76 8.26
CA THR A 67 6.89 7.87 8.92
C THR A 67 5.88 7.40 9.95
N VAL A 68 5.15 6.31 9.68
CA VAL A 68 4.03 5.84 10.51
C VAL A 68 4.49 4.81 11.53
N ILE A 69 5.36 3.86 11.15
CA ILE A 69 5.88 2.86 12.12
C ILE A 69 6.59 3.54 13.30
N PRO A 70 7.41 4.60 13.12
CA PRO A 70 8.06 5.26 14.24
C PRO A 70 7.13 6.11 15.10
N THR A 71 6.03 6.62 14.54
CA THR A 71 5.13 7.57 15.23
C THR A 71 3.90 6.89 15.81
N ASN A 72 3.20 6.08 15.02
CA ASN A 72 1.91 5.44 15.36
C ASN A 72 1.84 3.99 14.85
N PRO A 73 2.71 3.07 15.33
CA PRO A 73 2.73 1.69 14.82
C PRO A 73 1.45 0.91 15.14
N GLU A 74 0.78 1.21 16.27
CA GLU A 74 -0.45 0.53 16.70
C GLU A 74 -1.61 0.77 15.72
N MET A 75 -1.67 1.94 15.08
CA MET A 75 -2.67 2.29 14.07
C MET A 75 -2.61 1.35 12.85
N LEU A 76 -1.41 0.93 12.43
CA LEU A 76 -1.26 -0.05 11.33
C LEU A 76 -1.76 -1.44 11.75
N LEU A 77 -1.58 -1.80 13.01
CA LEU A 77 -2.03 -3.09 13.53
C LEU A 77 -3.55 -3.17 13.56
N GLU A 78 -4.22 -2.12 14.02
CA GLU A 78 -5.68 -2.01 13.99
C GLU A 78 -6.23 -2.16 12.57
N ARG A 79 -5.57 -1.56 11.58
CA ARG A 79 -5.93 -1.70 10.15
C ARG A 79 -5.76 -3.09 9.58
N THR A 80 -4.85 -3.88 10.13
CA THR A 80 -4.64 -5.25 9.66
C THR A 80 -5.61 -6.25 10.26
N ARG A 81 -6.34 -5.88 11.32
CA ARG A 81 -7.30 -6.74 11.99
C ARG A 81 -8.71 -6.43 11.47
N PRO A 82 -9.51 -7.46 11.11
CA PRO A 82 -10.92 -7.24 10.82
C PRO A 82 -11.61 -6.61 12.04
N LYS A 83 -12.30 -5.47 11.86
CA LYS A 83 -13.06 -4.85 12.94
C LYS A 83 -14.29 -5.70 13.25
N GLU A 84 -14.43 -6.12 14.51
CA GLU A 84 -15.62 -6.81 14.98
C GLU A 84 -16.86 -5.94 14.72
N GLY A 85 -17.93 -6.53 14.17
CA GLY A 85 -19.15 -5.80 13.81
C GLY A 85 -19.13 -5.10 12.45
N THR A 86 -18.13 -5.36 11.58
CA THR A 86 -18.15 -4.88 10.19
C THR A 86 -19.45 -5.30 9.50
N LYS A 87 -20.18 -4.35 8.90
CA LYS A 87 -21.49 -4.63 8.31
C LYS A 87 -21.31 -5.51 7.07
N ARG A 88 -22.26 -6.42 6.82
CA ARG A 88 -22.17 -7.34 5.66
C ARG A 88 -22.06 -6.60 4.32
N TRP A 89 -22.71 -5.45 4.19
CA TRP A 89 -22.62 -4.65 2.96
C TRP A 89 -21.24 -4.00 2.79
N ASP A 90 -20.53 -3.65 3.87
CA ASP A 90 -19.14 -3.18 3.79
C ASP A 90 -18.24 -4.29 3.25
N VAL A 91 -18.41 -5.53 3.73
CA VAL A 91 -17.66 -6.69 3.25
C VAL A 91 -17.90 -6.94 1.76
N VAL A 92 -19.17 -6.87 1.32
CA VAL A 92 -19.52 -7.03 -0.10
C VAL A 92 -18.90 -5.91 -0.94
N LEU A 93 -18.98 -4.67 -0.47
CA LEU A 93 -18.41 -3.52 -1.17
C LEU A 93 -16.88 -3.66 -1.32
N LEU A 94 -16.18 -4.02 -0.24
CA LEU A 94 -14.74 -4.28 -0.27
C LEU A 94 -14.39 -5.42 -1.22
N GLY A 95 -15.21 -6.46 -1.28
CA GLY A 95 -15.07 -7.55 -2.25
C GLY A 95 -15.18 -7.07 -3.70
N ILE A 96 -16.20 -6.24 -3.99
CA ILE A 96 -16.38 -5.65 -5.33
C ILE A 96 -15.19 -4.77 -5.71
N VAL A 97 -14.74 -3.91 -4.79
CA VAL A 97 -13.55 -3.06 -5.00
C VAL A 97 -12.32 -3.91 -5.28
N GLY A 98 -12.10 -4.98 -4.51
CA GLY A 98 -10.98 -5.90 -4.73
C GLY A 98 -11.01 -6.59 -6.10
N VAL A 99 -12.18 -7.05 -6.54
CA VAL A 99 -12.35 -7.66 -7.87
C VAL A 99 -12.13 -6.62 -8.98
N ALA A 100 -12.67 -5.42 -8.82
CA ALA A 100 -12.49 -4.33 -9.78
C ALA A 100 -11.00 -3.93 -9.89
N GLU A 101 -10.28 -3.93 -8.78
CA GLU A 101 -8.85 -3.62 -8.74
C GLU A 101 -8.01 -4.65 -9.51
N ILE A 102 -8.31 -5.94 -9.33
CA ILE A 102 -7.67 -7.02 -10.10
C ILE A 102 -8.02 -6.88 -11.60
N ALA A 103 -9.30 -6.68 -11.90
CA ALA A 103 -9.77 -6.53 -13.28
C ALA A 103 -9.08 -5.35 -13.98
N LYS A 104 -8.91 -4.21 -13.29
CA LYS A 104 -8.17 -3.05 -13.80
C LYS A 104 -6.76 -3.41 -14.25
N TYR A 105 -6.00 -4.15 -13.44
CA TYR A 105 -4.63 -4.55 -13.80
C TYR A 105 -4.57 -5.59 -14.91
N VAL A 106 -5.49 -6.55 -14.91
CA VAL A 106 -5.61 -7.52 -16.00
C VAL A 106 -5.88 -6.78 -17.31
N VAL A 107 -6.87 -5.89 -17.32
CA VAL A 107 -7.22 -5.11 -18.52
C VAL A 107 -6.05 -4.24 -18.97
N ALA A 108 -5.34 -3.57 -18.07
CA ALA A 108 -4.17 -2.76 -18.41
C ALA A 108 -3.04 -3.59 -19.03
N GLY A 109 -2.75 -4.78 -18.48
CA GLY A 109 -1.75 -5.69 -19.06
C GLY A 109 -2.19 -6.23 -20.43
N LEU A 110 -3.45 -6.64 -20.56
CA LEU A 110 -4.00 -7.11 -21.83
C LEU A 110 -4.04 -6.02 -22.91
N ASP A 111 -4.38 -4.79 -22.53
CA ASP A 111 -4.29 -3.61 -23.39
C ASP A 111 -2.86 -3.39 -23.88
N GLN A 112 -1.87 -3.48 -22.99
CA GLN A 112 -0.46 -3.38 -23.38
C GLN A 112 0.00 -4.54 -24.29
N ARG A 113 -0.58 -5.74 -24.13
CA ARG A 113 -0.26 -6.92 -24.95
C ARG A 113 -0.84 -6.82 -26.36
N TRP A 114 -2.09 -6.38 -26.46
CA TRP A 114 -2.83 -6.38 -27.72
C TRP A 114 -2.93 -5.00 -28.38
N GLY A 115 -2.49 -3.95 -27.70
CA GLY A 115 -2.49 -2.58 -28.20
C GLY A 115 -3.88 -2.06 -28.52
N TRP A 116 -4.88 -2.36 -27.67
CA TRP A 116 -6.25 -1.91 -27.92
C TRP A 116 -6.37 -0.38 -27.88
N SER A 117 -5.61 0.26 -26.99
CA SER A 117 -5.59 1.70 -26.81
C SER A 117 -4.48 2.37 -27.63
N PRO A 118 -4.70 3.60 -28.12
CA PRO A 118 -3.64 4.44 -28.65
C PRO A 118 -2.55 4.71 -27.61
N GLN A 119 -1.32 4.89 -28.08
CA GLN A 119 -0.20 5.23 -27.22
C GLN A 119 -0.44 6.58 -26.54
N MET A 120 -0.58 6.55 -25.22
CA MET A 120 -0.80 7.76 -24.43
C MET A 120 0.49 8.58 -24.34
N PRO A 121 0.46 9.92 -24.49
CA PRO A 121 1.66 10.74 -24.39
C PRO A 121 2.36 10.55 -23.05
N LEU A 122 3.70 10.47 -23.07
CA LEU A 122 4.51 10.27 -21.86
C LEU A 122 4.20 11.32 -20.79
N ALA A 123 3.98 12.58 -21.18
CA ALA A 123 3.63 13.65 -20.25
C ALA A 123 2.36 13.34 -19.43
N LEU A 124 1.34 12.74 -20.05
CA LEU A 124 0.10 12.38 -19.36
C LEU A 124 0.30 11.18 -18.43
N GLN A 125 1.13 10.22 -18.83
CA GLN A 125 1.50 9.10 -17.96
C GLN A 125 2.25 9.60 -16.72
N LEU A 126 3.23 10.49 -16.89
CA LEU A 126 3.99 11.09 -15.80
C LEU A 126 3.10 11.95 -14.89
N ALA A 127 2.18 12.74 -15.47
CA ALA A 127 1.21 13.50 -14.69
C ALA A 127 0.33 12.56 -13.84
N GLY A 128 -0.13 11.44 -14.40
CA GLY A 128 -0.87 10.42 -13.65
C GLY A 128 -0.08 9.83 -12.49
N VAL A 129 1.21 9.53 -12.71
CA VAL A 129 2.12 9.05 -11.65
C VAL A 129 2.29 10.10 -10.55
N VAL A 130 2.51 11.37 -10.92
CA VAL A 130 2.63 12.47 -9.94
C VAL A 130 1.36 12.60 -9.10
N VAL A 131 0.19 12.57 -9.74
CA VAL A 131 -1.09 12.64 -9.03
C VAL A 131 -1.26 11.44 -8.10
N ALA A 132 -0.93 10.23 -8.56
CA ALA A 132 -1.01 9.02 -7.74
C ALA A 132 -0.11 9.12 -6.51
N VAL A 133 1.15 9.52 -6.67
CA VAL A 133 2.12 9.66 -5.57
C VAL A 133 1.70 10.74 -4.59
N LEU A 134 1.28 11.91 -5.07
CA LEU A 134 0.82 12.99 -4.19
C LEU A 134 -0.42 12.60 -3.40
N ALA A 135 -1.42 12.00 -4.06
CA ALA A 135 -2.66 11.62 -3.42
C ALA A 135 -2.46 10.46 -2.44
N TYR A 136 -1.80 9.38 -2.89
CA TYR A 136 -1.68 8.15 -2.12
C TYR A 136 -0.50 8.20 -1.14
N ASP A 137 0.71 8.47 -1.63
CA ASP A 137 1.93 8.36 -0.82
C ASP A 137 2.21 9.57 0.05
N VAL A 138 1.77 10.76 -0.34
CA VAL A 138 2.04 11.98 0.42
C VAL A 138 0.87 12.29 1.36
N ILE A 139 -0.33 12.50 0.81
CA ILE A 139 -1.46 12.99 1.61
C ILE A 139 -1.94 11.94 2.62
N ILE A 140 -2.14 10.69 2.19
CA ILE A 140 -2.65 9.65 3.09
C ILE A 140 -1.59 9.27 4.14
N VAL A 141 -0.32 9.14 3.74
CA VAL A 141 0.76 8.83 4.70
C VAL A 141 0.95 9.96 5.70
N TRP A 142 0.93 11.22 5.25
CA TRP A 142 0.97 12.35 6.17
C TRP A 142 -0.20 12.34 7.15
N ALA A 143 -1.43 12.11 6.67
CA ALA A 143 -2.62 12.01 7.52
C ALA A 143 -2.48 10.90 8.57
N MET A 144 -1.96 9.73 8.17
CA MET A 144 -1.63 8.62 9.08
C MET A 144 -0.57 8.99 10.12
N ALA A 145 0.47 9.72 9.71
CA ALA A 145 1.58 10.08 10.58
C ALA A 145 1.14 11.11 11.65
N VAL A 146 0.22 12.02 11.32
CA VAL A 146 -0.21 13.08 12.25
C VAL A 146 -1.50 12.77 13.02
N ASN A 147 -2.24 11.71 12.65
CA ASN A 147 -3.51 11.34 13.28
C ASN A 147 -3.56 9.85 13.64
N ALA A 148 -3.39 9.54 14.93
CA ALA A 148 -3.43 8.17 15.45
C ALA A 148 -4.80 7.47 15.29
N PHE A 149 -5.89 8.23 15.07
CA PHE A 149 -7.24 7.68 14.82
C PHE A 149 -7.53 7.47 13.34
N PHE A 150 -6.55 7.69 12.47
CA PHE A 150 -6.65 7.40 11.05
C PHE A 150 -6.43 5.89 10.82
N ALA A 151 -7.22 5.04 11.50
CA ALA A 151 -7.16 3.57 11.42
C ALA A 151 -8.40 3.01 10.71
#